data_AF-U6LZX8-F1
#
_entry.id   AF-U6LZX8-F1
#
_cell.length_a   1.000
_cell.length_b   1.000
_cell.length_c   1.000
_cell.angle_alpha   90.00
_cell.angle_beta   90.00
_cell.angle_gamma   90.00
#
_symmetry.space_group_name_H-M   'P 1'
#
loop_
_entity.id
_entity.type
_entity.pdbx_description
1 polymer ?
#
loop_
_entity_poly.entity_id
_entity_poly.type
_entity_poly.pdbx_seq_one_letter_code
_entity_poly.pdbx_strand_id
1 'polypeptide(L)'
;MRGLPQGPPVDVFAFGIVLYELAAEALPYLRPRDTPLHQPQQEHQQHIDRTNVWLPPPGDICAAVLRGERPDERLILPMCPPVLRNLMRRCWAEDPWERPTFAEVVEELKAALQTS
;
A
#
# COMPACT_ATOMS: atom_id res chain seq x y z
N MET A 1 1.29 -1.54 17.87
CA MET A 1 1.87 -2.89 17.63
C MET A 1 1.93 -3.71 18.93
N ARG A 2 0.79 -4.03 19.55
CA ARG A 2 0.72 -5.03 20.62
C ARG A 2 -0.27 -6.10 20.18
N GLY A 3 0.18 -7.34 19.98
CA GLY A 3 -0.70 -8.50 19.80
C GLY A 3 -0.65 -9.25 18.46
N LEU A 4 0.05 -8.76 17.43
CA LEU A 4 0.30 -9.56 16.23
C LEU A 4 1.60 -10.36 16.39
N PRO A 5 1.67 -11.62 15.93
CA PRO A 5 2.88 -12.42 15.99
C PRO A 5 3.99 -11.71 15.20
N GLN A 6 5.09 -11.39 15.87
CA GLN A 6 6.34 -11.03 15.19
C GLN A 6 6.79 -12.28 14.42
N GLY A 7 6.96 -12.16 13.10
CA GLY A 7 7.27 -13.31 12.25
C GLY A 7 7.24 -12.97 10.76
N PRO A 8 7.45 -13.98 9.88
CA PRO A 8 7.54 -13.80 8.43
C PRO A 8 6.41 -12.95 7.79
N PRO A 9 5.15 -13.00 8.25
CA PRO A 9 4.09 -12.16 7.69
C PRO A 9 4.31 -10.64 7.83
N VAL A 10 5.15 -10.19 8.77
CA VAL A 10 5.50 -8.76 8.91
C VAL A 10 6.40 -8.32 7.76
N ASP A 11 7.36 -9.15 7.35
CA ASP A 11 8.24 -8.84 6.22
C ASP A 11 7.47 -8.85 4.90
N VAL A 12 6.47 -9.74 4.77
CA VAL A 12 5.56 -9.75 3.61
C VAL A 12 4.75 -8.44 3.54
N PHE A 13 4.28 -7.92 4.68
CA PHE A 13 3.63 -6.61 4.73
C PHE A 13 4.56 -5.50 4.26
N ALA A 14 5.80 -5.45 4.77
CA ALA A 14 6.78 -4.47 4.35
C ALA A 14 7.09 -4.58 2.85
N PHE A 15 7.19 -5.79 2.32
CA PHE A 15 7.34 -6.01 0.88
C PHE A 15 6.14 -5.49 0.07
N GLY A 16 4.91 -5.64 0.56
CA GLY A 16 3.73 -5.02 -0.04
C GLY A 16 3.82 -3.50 -0.14
N ILE A 17 4.40 -2.84 0.87
CA ILE A 17 4.66 -1.39 0.84
C ILE A 17 5.72 -1.04 -0.22
N VAL A 18 6.78 -1.85 -0.35
CA VAL A 18 7.79 -1.67 -1.41
C VAL A 18 7.17 -1.84 -2.80
N LEU A 19 6.31 -2.84 -2.99
CA LEU A 19 5.58 -3.01 -4.26
C LEU A 19 4.71 -1.79 -4.59
N TYR A 20 4.06 -1.19 -3.58
CA TYR A 20 3.35 0.07 -3.78
C TYR A 20 4.27 1.21 -4.20
N GLU A 21 5.41 1.37 -3.53
CA GLU A 21 6.38 2.43 -3.87
C GLU A 21 6.84 2.32 -5.33
N LEU A 22 7.09 1.10 -5.80
CA LEU A 22 7.43 0.84 -7.20
C LEU A 22 6.25 1.10 -8.14
N ALA A 23 5.05 0.66 -7.77
CA ALA A 23 3.84 0.80 -8.59
C ALA A 23 3.35 2.25 -8.69
N ALA A 24 3.63 3.09 -7.69
CA ALA A 24 3.24 4.48 -7.63
C ALA A 24 4.40 5.46 -7.92
N GLU A 25 5.65 5.01 -7.92
CA GLU A 25 6.83 5.90 -7.95
C GLU A 25 6.72 7.03 -6.90
N ALA A 26 6.20 6.69 -5.72
CA ALA A 26 5.89 7.64 -4.65
C ALA A 26 5.93 6.96 -3.29
N LEU A 27 6.23 7.73 -2.25
CA LEU A 27 6.22 7.23 -0.87
C LEU A 27 4.81 6.78 -0.45
N PRO A 28 4.72 5.79 0.48
CA PRO A 28 3.45 5.33 0.99
C PRO A 28 2.82 6.36 1.94
N TYR A 29 1.50 6.31 2.08
CA TYR A 29 0.73 7.15 3.03
C TYR A 29 0.87 8.67 2.82
N LEU A 30 1.29 9.13 1.64
CA LEU A 30 1.28 10.54 1.29
C LEU A 30 -0.13 11.13 1.45
N ARG A 31 -0.22 12.30 2.07
CA ARG A 31 -1.48 13.03 2.28
C ARG A 31 -1.44 14.37 1.55
N PRO A 32 -2.56 14.85 0.98
CA PRO A 32 -2.65 16.20 0.45
C PRO A 32 -2.44 17.23 1.58
N ARG A 33 -1.68 18.29 1.32
CA ARG A 33 -1.43 19.34 2.33
C ARG A 33 -2.67 20.17 2.62
N ASP A 34 -3.48 20.42 1.59
CA ASP A 34 -4.62 21.34 1.67
C ASP A 34 -5.93 20.64 2.06
N THR A 35 -5.87 19.44 2.65
CA THR A 35 -7.08 18.71 3.04
C THR A 35 -7.86 19.53 4.09
N PRO A 36 -9.08 20.04 3.80
CA PRO A 36 -9.80 20.87 4.75
C PRO A 36 -10.12 20.08 6.02
N LEU A 37 -9.83 20.65 7.19
CA LEU A 37 -10.04 20.00 8.49
C LEU A 37 -11.50 19.60 8.77
N HIS A 38 -12.47 20.10 8.00
CA HIS A 38 -13.90 19.81 8.14
C HIS A 38 -14.63 19.94 6.79
N GLN A 39 -14.65 18.91 5.95
CA GLN A 39 -15.70 18.77 4.93
C GLN A 39 -16.17 17.32 4.81
N PRO A 40 -17.49 17.05 4.89
CA PRO A 40 -18.04 15.73 4.64
C PRO A 40 -17.96 15.41 3.13
N GLN A 41 -17.37 14.25 2.83
CA GLN A 41 -17.65 13.37 1.68
C GLN A 41 -18.15 14.07 0.40
N GLN A 42 -17.22 14.62 -0.38
CA GLN A 42 -17.42 14.67 -1.83
C GLN A 42 -16.30 13.88 -2.50
N GLU A 43 -16.56 12.59 -2.69
CA GLU A 43 -15.75 11.61 -3.42
C GLU A 43 -15.76 11.88 -4.94
N HIS A 44 -15.59 13.14 -5.36
CA HIS A 44 -15.33 13.41 -6.77
C HIS A 44 -13.88 13.05 -7.07
N GLN A 45 -13.69 12.37 -8.19
CA GLN A 45 -12.46 11.86 -8.80
C GLN A 45 -11.36 12.95 -8.92
N GLN A 46 -10.81 13.41 -7.80
CA GLN A 46 -9.78 14.45 -7.78
C GLN A 46 -8.44 13.78 -8.05
N HIS A 47 -7.78 14.22 -9.12
CA HIS A 47 -6.41 13.89 -9.43
C HIS A 47 -5.52 14.39 -8.28
N ILE A 48 -4.78 13.49 -7.62
CA ILE A 48 -3.90 13.87 -6.52
C ILE A 48 -2.72 14.65 -7.11
N ASP A 49 -2.58 15.92 -6.71
CA ASP A 49 -1.40 16.70 -7.01
C ASP A 49 -0.21 16.15 -6.22
N ARG A 50 0.62 15.34 -6.88
CA ARG A 50 1.81 14.71 -6.31
C ARG A 50 2.86 15.72 -5.83
N THR A 51 2.77 16.98 -6.26
CA THR A 51 3.67 18.04 -5.81
C THR A 51 3.21 18.69 -4.50
N ASN A 52 1.92 18.57 -4.16
CA ASN A 52 1.31 19.15 -2.97
C ASN A 52 0.92 18.09 -1.93
N VAL A 53 1.87 17.20 -1.65
CA VAL A 53 1.72 16.13 -0.66
C VAL A 53 2.78 16.24 0.43
N TRP A 54 2.54 15.51 1.51
CA TRP A 54 3.50 15.35 2.59
C TRP A 54 3.44 13.93 3.16
N LEU A 55 4.57 13.46 3.68
CA LEU A 55 4.66 12.20 4.40
C LEU A 55 4.37 12.45 5.89
N PRO A 56 3.31 11.83 6.46
CA PRO A 56 3.03 11.93 7.88
C PRO A 56 4.17 11.38 8.76
N PRO A 57 4.31 11.85 10.03
CA PRO A 57 5.31 11.31 10.93
C PRO A 57 5.06 9.82 11.18
N PRO A 58 6.09 9.03 11.55
CA PRO A 58 5.94 7.59 11.75
C PRO A 58 4.84 7.20 12.75
N GLY A 59 4.56 8.03 13.77
CA GLY A 59 3.47 7.79 14.73
C GLY A 59 2.09 7.81 14.07
N ASP A 60 1.85 8.76 13.18
CA ASP A 60 0.58 8.90 12.45
C ASP A 60 0.40 7.78 11.43
N ILE A 61 1.48 7.36 10.77
CA ILE A 61 1.49 6.20 9.88
C ILE A 61 1.16 4.93 10.67
N CYS A 62 1.80 4.72 11.83
CA CYS A 62 1.49 3.58 12.70
C CYS A 62 0.02 3.57 13.09
N ALA A 63 -0.54 4.72 13.47
CA ALA A 63 -1.94 4.84 13.84
C ALA A 63 -2.88 4.55 12.67
N ALA A 64 -2.54 5.01 11.46
CA ALA A 64 -3.28 4.72 10.23
C ALA A 64 -3.31 3.21 9.92
N VAL A 65 -2.14 2.55 9.94
CA VAL A 65 -2.03 1.11 9.71
C VAL A 65 -2.87 0.31 10.70
N LEU A 66 -2.85 0.70 11.98
CA LEU A 66 -3.65 0.09 13.05
C LEU A 66 -5.16 0.30 12.87
N ARG A 67 -5.58 1.31 12.10
CA ARG A 67 -6.99 1.52 11.71
C ARG A 67 -7.38 0.80 10.42
N GLY A 68 -6.50 -0.01 9.85
CA GLY A 68 -6.74 -0.68 8.58
C GLY A 68 -6.46 0.18 7.34
N GLU A 69 -5.98 1.43 7.50
CA GLU A 69 -5.61 2.27 6.36
C GLU A 69 -4.42 1.67 5.60
N ARG A 70 -4.41 1.84 4.27
CA ARG A 70 -3.34 1.40 3.36
C ARG A 70 -2.94 2.54 2.43
N PRO A 71 -1.79 2.45 1.75
CA PRO A 71 -1.39 3.45 0.76
C PRO A 71 -2.44 3.63 -0.33
N ASP A 72 -2.57 4.88 -0.80
CA ASP A 72 -3.64 5.29 -1.68
C ASP A 72 -3.44 4.78 -3.11
N GLU A 73 -4.24 3.80 -3.51
CA GLU A 73 -4.12 3.18 -4.83
C GLU A 73 -4.41 4.12 -6.00
N ARG A 74 -4.99 5.30 -5.77
CA ARG A 74 -5.17 6.34 -6.79
C ARG A 74 -3.82 6.89 -7.27
N LEU A 75 -2.75 6.71 -6.48
CA LEU A 75 -1.40 7.09 -6.86
C LEU A 75 -0.70 6.04 -7.73
N ILE A 76 -1.21 4.81 -7.82
CA ILE A 76 -0.59 3.76 -8.64
C ILE A 76 -0.70 4.10 -10.12
N LEU A 77 0.41 3.96 -10.84
CA LEU A 77 0.50 4.28 -12.27
C LEU A 77 -0.44 3.39 -13.10
N PRO A 78 -1.09 3.93 -14.15
CA PRO A 78 -1.98 3.16 -15.02
C PRO A 78 -1.31 1.96 -15.70
N MET A 79 0.00 2.02 -15.91
CA MET A 79 0.76 0.91 -16.51
C MET A 79 0.92 -0.29 -15.58
N CYS A 80 0.67 -0.13 -14.27
CA CYS A 80 1.02 -1.14 -13.29
C CYS A 80 0.24 -2.43 -13.57
N PRO A 81 0.93 -3.56 -13.83
CA PRO A 81 0.27 -4.83 -14.14
C PRO A 81 -0.76 -5.20 -13.05
N PRO A 82 -1.99 -5.61 -13.44
CA PRO A 82 -3.03 -6.00 -12.48
C PRO A 82 -2.58 -7.10 -11.50
N VAL A 83 -1.71 -8.01 -11.96
CA VAL A 83 -1.12 -9.07 -11.12
C VAL A 83 -0.28 -8.47 -9.98
N LEU A 84 0.55 -7.46 -10.25
CA LEU A 84 1.34 -6.79 -9.21
C LEU A 84 0.46 -6.03 -8.23
N ARG A 85 -0.58 -5.34 -8.72
CA ARG A 85 -1.55 -4.66 -7.85
C ARG A 85 -2.27 -5.65 -6.91
N ASN A 86 -2.69 -6.80 -7.43
CA ASN A 86 -3.36 -7.84 -6.64
C ASN A 86 -2.42 -8.51 -5.64
N LEU A 87 -1.16 -8.76 -6.03
CA LEU A 87 -0.13 -9.28 -5.13
C LEU A 87 0.17 -8.32 -3.99
N MET A 88 0.41 -7.04 -4.31
CA MET A 88 0.60 -5.95 -3.35
C MET A 88 -0.54 -5.92 -2.32
N ARG A 89 -1.80 -6.03 -2.78
CA ARG A 89 -2.99 -6.05 -1.91
C ARG A 89 -2.99 -7.18 -0.89
N ARG A 90 -2.59 -8.38 -1.29
CA ARG A 90 -2.52 -9.53 -0.38
C ARG A 90 -1.32 -9.44 0.56
N CYS A 91 -0.19 -8.91 0.09
CA CYS A 91 0.99 -8.72 0.92
C CYS A 91 0.71 -7.85 2.17
N TRP A 92 -0.15 -6.84 2.06
CA TRP A 92 -0.51 -5.97 3.18
C TRP A 92 -1.89 -6.27 3.81
N ALA A 93 -2.40 -7.50 3.69
CA ALA A 93 -3.67 -7.89 4.31
C ALA A 93 -3.70 -7.56 5.82
N GLU A 94 -4.88 -7.20 6.32
CA GLU A 94 -5.07 -6.85 7.73
C GLU A 94 -4.75 -8.03 8.65
N ASP A 95 -5.35 -9.18 8.37
CA ASP A 95 -4.96 -10.45 8.99
C ASP A 95 -3.59 -10.90 8.48
N PRO A 96 -2.58 -11.07 9.34
CA PRO A 96 -1.28 -11.58 8.94
C PRO A 96 -1.31 -12.98 8.32
N TRP A 97 -2.32 -13.80 8.64
CA TRP A 97 -2.44 -15.16 8.13
C TRP A 97 -3.02 -15.25 6.71
N GLU A 98 -3.67 -14.18 6.25
CA GLU A 98 -4.16 -14.05 4.88
C GLU A 98 -3.07 -13.56 3.91
N ARG A 99 -1.89 -13.18 4.44
CA ARG A 99 -0.76 -12.75 3.62
C ARG A 99 -0.08 -13.98 2.99
N PRO A 100 0.34 -13.90 1.72
CA PRO A 100 1.07 -14.99 1.10
C PRO A 100 2.43 -15.17 1.79
N THR A 101 2.95 -16.37 1.75
CA THR A 101 4.36 -16.63 2.04
C THR A 101 5.25 -16.04 0.95
N PHE A 102 6.52 -15.77 1.26
CA PHE A 102 7.47 -15.34 0.21
C PHE A 102 7.66 -16.39 -0.89
N ALA A 103 7.48 -17.68 -0.59
CA ALA A 103 7.51 -18.73 -1.61
C ALA A 103 6.41 -18.51 -2.65
N GLU A 104 5.17 -18.26 -2.21
CA GLU A 104 4.04 -17.94 -3.09
C GLU A 104 4.26 -16.62 -3.85
N VAL A 105 4.75 -15.58 -3.16
CA VAL A 105 5.10 -14.29 -3.79
C VAL A 105 6.08 -14.50 -4.95
N VAL A 106 7.15 -15.27 -4.74
CA VAL A 106 8.17 -15.53 -5.76
C VAL A 106 7.59 -16.30 -6.95
N GLU A 107 6.80 -17.33 -6.70
CA GLU A 107 6.17 -18.11 -7.77
C GLU A 107 5.22 -17.26 -8.63
N GLU A 108 4.41 -16.40 -8.01
CA GLU A 108 3.54 -15.49 -8.74
C GLU A 108 4.31 -14.44 -9.56
N LEU A 109 5.37 -13.87 -8.99
CA LEU A 109 6.22 -12.91 -9.71
C LEU A 109 6.90 -13.57 -10.92
N LYS A 110 7.41 -14.80 -10.78
CA LYS A 110 7.98 -15.55 -11.91
C LYS A 110 6.94 -15.83 -12.99
N ALA A 111 5.71 -16.19 -12.61
CA ALA A 111 4.64 -16.43 -13.56
C ALA A 111 4.27 -15.15 -14.33
N ALA A 112 4.22 -14.01 -13.65
CA ALA A 112 3.96 -12.71 -14.27
C ALA A 112 5.02 -12.32 -15.32
N LEU A 113 6.29 -12.60 -15.03
CA LEU A 113 7.41 -12.33 -15.94
C LEU A 113 7.43 -13.25 -17.18
N GLN A 114 6.91 -14.47 -17.08
CA GLN A 114 6.84 -15.41 -18.21
C GLN A 114 5.68 -15.11 -19.16
N THR A 115 4.72 -14.28 -18.73
CA THR A 115 3.50 -13.94 -19.49
C THR A 115 3.59 -12.53 -20.13
N SER A 116 4.77 -11.89 -20.05
CA SER A 116 5.02 -10.52 -20.56
C SER A 116 5.86 -10.51 -21.83
#